data_AF-A0A0M8NRT2-F1
#
_entry.id   AF-A0A0M8NRT2-F1
#
_cell.length_a   1.000
_cell.length_b   1.000
_cell.length_c   1.000
_cell.angle_alpha   90.00
_cell.angle_beta   90.00
_cell.angle_gamma   90.00
#
_symmetry.space_group_name_H-M   'P 1'
#
loop_
_entity.id
_entity.type
_entity.pdbx_description
1 polymer ?
#
loop_
_entity_poly.entity_id
_entity_poly.type
_entity_poly.pdbx_seq_one_letter_code
_entity_poly.pdbx_strand_id
1 'polypeptide(L)'
;MPPPTPISIPLFASTQLTLLHEEHAAEVSSSKLASTAATVSPATRRTLQATGYALTGLILSQCRTGLGGRVVGEFAPDPAVASEESRAADGTPHLGSHGIRVGDVVRVSDVAGAGKKVGGKDKDKEKDKDAEKGVEGVVTRTGDRAVWIAFGRQGGGGMSKEDDEAVEELWGKKVWAIKLANDVTYRRYVGWSIGFGFGFGFGFGFGFGFGITGCVTDFGLG
;
A
#
# COMPACT_ATOMS: atom_id res chain seq x y z
N MET A 1 -11.45 18.21 -46.59
CA MET A 1 -10.45 17.87 -45.55
C MET A 1 -10.09 16.40 -45.73
N PRO A 2 -8.80 16.05 -45.85
CA PRO A 2 -8.40 14.65 -45.90
C PRO A 2 -8.74 13.95 -44.57
N PRO A 3 -9.14 12.67 -44.58
CA PRO A 3 -9.41 11.93 -43.37
C PRO A 3 -8.13 11.79 -42.53
N PRO A 4 -8.22 11.84 -41.20
CA PRO A 4 -7.06 11.70 -40.33
C PRO A 4 -6.40 10.34 -40.55
N THR A 5 -5.07 10.34 -40.62
CA THR A 5 -4.29 9.11 -40.77
C THR A 5 -4.53 8.20 -39.55
N PRO A 6 -4.82 6.91 -39.75
CA PRO A 6 -5.06 6.00 -38.65
C PRO A 6 -3.78 5.82 -37.83
N ILE A 7 -3.92 5.94 -36.50
CA ILE A 7 -2.80 5.76 -35.57
C ILE A 7 -2.40 4.29 -35.58
N SER A 8 -1.09 4.04 -35.73
CA SER A 8 -0.54 2.69 -35.62
C SER A 8 -0.64 2.21 -34.17
N ILE A 9 -1.51 1.23 -33.94
CA ILE A 9 -1.71 0.57 -32.64
C ILE A 9 -0.40 0.03 -32.05
N PRO A 10 0.50 -0.66 -32.79
CA PRO A 10 1.76 -1.14 -32.20
C PRO A 10 2.71 -0.01 -31.82
N LEU A 11 2.76 1.06 -32.62
CA LEU A 11 3.57 2.25 -32.29
C LEU A 11 3.04 2.89 -31.01
N PHE A 12 1.73 3.16 -30.94
CA PHE A 12 1.08 3.70 -29.76
C PHE A 12 1.36 2.83 -28.52
N ALA A 13 1.16 1.52 -28.60
CA ALA A 13 1.39 0.61 -27.49
C ALA A 13 2.86 0.62 -27.03
N SER A 14 3.82 0.60 -27.96
CA SER A 14 5.26 0.65 -27.63
C SER A 14 5.64 1.97 -26.96
N THR A 15 5.12 3.10 -27.44
CA THR A 15 5.38 4.42 -26.86
C THR A 15 4.77 4.53 -25.46
N GLN A 16 3.54 4.06 -25.27
CA GLN A 16 2.89 4.05 -23.96
C GLN A 16 3.67 3.18 -22.96
N LEU A 17 4.19 2.02 -23.38
CA LEU A 17 5.04 1.18 -22.55
C LEU A 17 6.33 1.90 -22.16
N THR A 18 7.03 2.53 -23.12
CA THR A 18 8.27 3.28 -22.83
C THR A 18 8.04 4.41 -21.83
N LEU A 19 7.00 5.23 -22.03
CA LEU A 19 6.67 6.32 -21.12
C LEU A 19 6.34 5.80 -19.71
N LEU A 20 5.64 4.68 -19.63
CA LEU A 20 5.30 4.03 -18.36
C LEU A 20 6.54 3.45 -17.65
N HIS A 21 7.52 2.92 -18.38
CA HIS A 21 8.80 2.50 -17.81
C HIS A 21 9.60 3.66 -17.24
N GLU A 22 9.64 4.79 -17.95
CA GLU A 22 10.35 6.00 -17.50
C GLU A 22 9.69 6.61 -16.26
N GLU A 23 8.36 6.68 -16.24
CA GLU A 23 7.60 7.18 -15.10
C GLU A 23 7.78 6.30 -13.86
N HIS A 24 7.70 4.97 -14.02
CA HIS A 24 7.95 4.03 -12.92
C HIS A 24 9.37 4.12 -12.37
N ALA A 25 10.37 4.26 -13.23
CA ALA A 25 11.75 4.44 -12.80
C ALA A 25 11.96 5.73 -11.99
N ALA A 26 11.28 6.82 -12.39
CA ALA A 26 11.27 8.08 -11.65
C ALA A 26 10.55 7.93 -10.29
N GLU A 27 9.40 7.25 -10.24
CA GLU A 27 8.65 6.99 -9.01
C GLU A 27 9.48 6.16 -8.02
N VAL A 28 10.08 5.06 -8.46
CA VAL A 28 10.96 4.21 -7.64
C VAL A 28 12.14 5.00 -7.08
N SER A 29 12.76 5.86 -7.90
CA SER A 29 13.88 6.68 -7.47
C SER A 29 13.47 7.69 -6.39
N SER A 30 12.32 8.33 -6.55
CA SER A 30 11.76 9.26 -5.56
C SER A 30 11.40 8.56 -4.24
N SER A 31 10.82 7.36 -4.32
CA SER A 31 10.47 6.55 -3.17
C SER A 31 11.70 6.09 -2.40
N LYS A 32 12.78 5.69 -3.09
CA LYS A 32 14.06 5.32 -2.43
C LYS A 32 14.65 6.48 -1.65
N LEU A 33 14.57 7.70 -2.19
CA LEU A 33 15.02 8.89 -1.48
C LEU A 33 14.15 9.18 -0.24
N ALA A 34 12.82 9.04 -0.36
CA ALA A 34 11.89 9.22 0.76
C ALA A 34 12.03 8.14 1.84
N SER A 35 12.26 6.89 1.46
CA SER A 35 12.46 5.76 2.38
C SER A 35 13.83 5.79 3.05
N THR A 36 14.88 6.22 2.35
CA THR A 36 16.21 6.42 2.96
C THR A 36 16.19 7.63 3.91
N ALA A 37 15.36 8.62 3.61
CA ALA A 37 15.06 9.73 4.51
C ALA A 37 14.29 9.32 5.78
N ALA A 38 13.89 8.04 5.92
CA ALA A 38 13.21 7.52 7.10
C ALA A 38 14.07 7.48 8.37
N THR A 39 15.38 7.66 8.25
CA THR A 39 16.32 7.82 9.36
C THR A 39 16.54 9.28 9.78
N VAL A 40 15.83 10.24 9.17
CA VAL A 40 16.28 11.64 9.11
C VAL A 40 15.49 12.58 10.03
N SER A 41 16.22 13.61 10.46
CA SER A 41 15.85 14.76 11.28
C SER A 41 14.40 15.28 11.12
N PRO A 42 13.84 15.95 12.15
CA PRO A 42 12.51 16.57 12.08
C PRO A 42 12.29 17.55 10.90
N ALA A 43 13.36 18.09 10.30
CA ALA A 43 13.26 18.98 9.15
C ALA A 43 12.83 18.21 7.89
N THR A 44 13.44 17.06 7.62
CA THR A 44 13.15 16.25 6.42
C THR A 44 11.73 15.69 6.44
N ARG A 45 11.23 15.28 7.61
CA ARG A 45 9.84 14.85 7.77
C ARG A 45 8.83 15.95 7.43
N ARG A 46 9.12 17.19 7.82
CA ARG A 46 8.30 18.36 7.47
C ARG A 46 8.33 18.64 5.97
N THR A 47 9.50 18.54 5.33
CA THR A 47 9.63 18.70 3.88
C THR A 47 8.83 17.64 3.12
N LEU A 48 8.92 16.37 3.52
CA LEU A 48 8.15 15.28 2.90
C LEU A 48 6.64 15.42 3.07
N GLN A 49 6.21 15.96 4.22
CA GLN A 49 4.79 16.27 4.44
C GLN A 49 4.33 17.43 3.55
N ALA A 50 5.13 18.49 3.43
CA ALA A 50 4.82 19.63 2.57
C ALA A 50 4.76 19.25 1.08
N THR A 51 5.58 18.29 0.66
CA THR A 51 5.55 17.76 -0.72
C THR A 51 4.49 16.68 -0.93
N GLY A 52 3.75 16.28 0.12
CA GLY A 52 2.66 15.32 0.04
C GLY A 52 3.06 13.85 0.02
N TYR A 53 4.34 13.53 0.26
CA TYR A 53 4.87 12.16 0.28
C TYR A 53 4.85 11.51 1.66
N ALA A 54 4.60 12.27 2.73
CA ALA A 54 4.50 11.72 4.08
C ALA A 54 3.38 12.36 4.90
N LEU A 55 2.91 11.62 5.90
CA LEU A 55 2.05 12.10 6.97
C LEU A 55 2.74 11.90 8.29
N THR A 56 2.84 12.95 9.10
CA THR A 56 3.56 12.92 10.38
C THR A 56 2.62 13.29 11.52
N GLY A 57 3.00 12.91 12.75
CA GLY A 57 2.20 13.23 13.93
C GLY A 57 0.93 12.41 14.01
N LEU A 58 1.00 11.15 13.58
CA LEU A 58 -0.12 10.22 13.64
C LEU A 58 -0.01 9.34 14.88
N ILE A 59 -1.14 8.81 15.32
CA ILE A 59 -1.25 7.74 16.32
C ILE A 59 -2.21 6.68 15.81
N LEU A 60 -1.97 5.42 16.17
CA LEU A 60 -2.92 4.34 15.91
C LEU A 60 -4.11 4.49 16.87
N SER A 61 -5.27 4.86 16.33
CA SER A 61 -6.50 5.10 17.09
C SER A 61 -7.31 3.82 17.27
N GLN A 62 -7.44 3.04 16.21
CA GLN A 62 -8.22 1.81 16.20
C GLN A 62 -7.60 0.81 15.23
N CYS A 63 -7.72 -0.48 15.52
CA CYS A 63 -7.36 -1.53 14.57
C CYS A 63 -8.47 -2.57 14.48
N ARG A 64 -8.74 -3.06 13.28
CA ARG A 64 -9.79 -4.06 13.03
C ARG A 64 -9.40 -4.99 11.90
N THR A 65 -9.90 -6.22 11.90
CA THR A 65 -9.76 -7.12 10.75
C THR A 65 -10.68 -6.67 9.61
N GLY A 66 -10.09 -6.37 8.46
CA GLY A 66 -10.76 -6.03 7.22
C GLY A 66 -10.97 -7.22 6.28
N LEU A 67 -11.39 -6.90 5.05
CA LEU A 67 -11.67 -7.88 4.01
C LEU A 67 -10.41 -8.71 3.68
N GLY A 68 -10.57 -10.02 3.55
CA GLY A 68 -9.47 -10.93 3.22
C GLY A 68 -8.56 -11.27 4.41
N GLY A 69 -9.02 -11.05 5.64
CA GLY A 69 -8.28 -11.39 6.87
C GLY A 69 -7.11 -10.48 7.18
N ARG A 70 -7.03 -9.31 6.53
CA ARG A 70 -5.97 -8.31 6.75
C ARG A 70 -6.34 -7.38 7.89
N VAL A 71 -5.38 -6.95 8.68
CA VAL A 71 -5.60 -5.94 9.70
C VAL A 71 -5.60 -4.55 9.08
N VAL A 72 -6.56 -3.73 9.50
CA VAL A 72 -6.75 -2.35 9.06
C VAL A 72 -6.62 -1.44 10.27
N GLY A 73 -5.55 -0.65 10.31
CA GLY A 73 -5.31 0.38 11.30
C GLY A 73 -5.90 1.72 10.87
N GLU A 74 -6.55 2.40 11.80
CA GLU A 74 -7.03 3.78 11.71
C GLU A 74 -6.01 4.70 12.38
N PHE A 75 -5.42 5.59 11.58
CA PHE A 75 -4.41 6.53 12.03
C PHE A 75 -4.99 7.94 12.07
N ALA A 76 -5.03 8.50 13.27
CA ALA A 76 -5.54 9.84 13.54
C ALA A 76 -4.39 10.78 13.91
N PRO A 77 -4.53 12.11 13.72
CA PRO A 77 -3.56 13.08 14.22
C PRO A 77 -3.46 13.02 15.74
N ASP A 78 -2.24 13.11 16.26
CA ASP A 78 -1.96 13.17 17.69
C ASP A 78 -2.55 14.46 18.29
N PRO A 79 -3.55 14.38 19.18
CA PRO A 79 -4.19 15.56 19.74
C PRO A 79 -3.22 16.44 20.53
N ALA A 80 -2.13 15.87 21.07
CA ALA A 80 -1.12 16.61 21.83
C ALA A 80 -0.19 17.45 20.93
N VAL A 81 -0.15 17.17 19.62
CA VAL A 81 0.78 17.82 18.68
C VAL A 81 0.08 18.43 17.47
N ALA A 82 -1.24 18.29 17.38
CA ALA A 82 -2.07 19.04 16.45
C ALA A 82 -1.90 20.55 16.71
N SER A 83 -1.50 21.28 15.67
CA SER A 83 -1.46 22.75 15.64
C SER A 83 -2.88 23.31 15.51
N GLU A 84 -3.08 24.58 15.86
CA GLU A 84 -4.39 25.26 15.66
C GLU A 84 -4.86 25.21 14.20
N GLU A 85 -3.94 25.24 13.23
CA GLU A 85 -4.25 25.12 11.80
C GLU A 85 -4.75 23.72 11.40
N SER A 86 -4.42 22.70 12.20
CA SER A 86 -4.89 21.32 12.03
C SER A 86 -6.03 21.00 13.00
N ARG A 87 -6.71 22.01 13.55
CA ARG A 87 -7.96 21.86 14.29
C ARG A 87 -9.10 22.43 13.47
N ALA A 88 -10.18 21.66 13.38
CA ALA A 88 -11.41 22.15 12.79
C ALA A 88 -12.03 23.21 13.72
N ALA A 89 -13.02 23.96 13.23
CA ALA A 89 -13.69 25.01 14.00
C ALA A 89 -14.33 24.51 15.31
N ASP A 90 -14.58 23.20 15.43
CA ASP A 90 -15.07 22.51 16.63
C ASP A 90 -13.94 22.08 17.60
N GLY A 91 -12.69 22.47 17.33
CA GLY A 91 -11.50 22.11 18.11
C GLY A 91 -11.00 20.68 17.90
N THR A 92 -11.64 19.90 17.01
CA THR A 92 -11.22 18.52 16.74
C THR A 92 -9.98 18.49 15.84
N PRO A 93 -8.97 17.65 16.16
CA PRO A 93 -7.80 17.54 15.31
C PRO A 93 -8.17 16.87 13.98
N HIS A 94 -7.72 17.46 12.89
CA HIS A 94 -7.88 16.95 11.53
C HIS A 94 -6.51 16.80 10.86
N LEU A 95 -6.45 15.96 9.84
CA LEU A 95 -5.27 15.81 9.01
C LEU A 95 -5.10 17.08 8.17
N GLY A 96 -3.95 17.73 8.27
CA GLY A 96 -3.60 18.84 7.37
C GLY A 96 -3.58 18.38 5.91
N SER A 97 -3.58 19.34 4.97
CA SER A 97 -3.54 19.03 3.53
C SER A 97 -2.39 18.08 3.20
N HIS A 98 -2.69 16.94 2.56
CA HIS A 98 -1.71 15.91 2.27
C HIS A 98 -1.92 15.25 0.90
N GLY A 99 -0.85 14.65 0.35
CA GLY A 99 -0.88 13.98 -0.95
C GLY A 99 -1.31 12.51 -0.93
N ILE A 100 -1.53 11.92 0.25
CA ILE A 100 -1.87 10.50 0.42
C ILE A 100 -3.31 10.19 -0.05
N ARG A 101 -3.45 9.17 -0.91
CA ARG A 101 -4.73 8.75 -1.51
C ARG A 101 -4.98 7.25 -1.34
N VAL A 102 -6.23 6.85 -1.53
CA VAL A 102 -6.62 5.43 -1.56
C VAL A 102 -5.86 4.69 -2.66
N GLY A 103 -5.30 3.53 -2.34
CA GLY A 103 -4.47 2.72 -3.23
C GLY A 103 -2.98 3.01 -3.14
N ASP A 104 -2.56 4.06 -2.43
CA ASP A 104 -1.15 4.31 -2.16
C ASP A 104 -0.56 3.22 -1.24
N VAL A 105 0.64 2.76 -1.57
CA VAL A 105 1.43 1.90 -0.70
C VAL A 105 2.20 2.80 0.25
N VAL A 106 2.13 2.54 1.54
CA VAL A 106 2.76 3.36 2.58
C VAL A 106 3.49 2.49 3.58
N ARG A 107 4.59 3.01 4.13
CA ARG A 107 5.27 2.45 5.29
C ARG A 107 4.98 3.28 6.52
N VAL A 108 4.55 2.62 7.58
CA VAL A 108 4.27 3.23 8.88
C VAL A 108 5.40 2.87 9.86
N SER A 109 6.03 3.89 10.44
CA SER A 109 7.14 3.73 11.39
C SER A 109 6.93 4.59 12.62
N ASP A 110 7.52 4.18 13.74
CA ASP A 110 7.63 5.01 14.94
C ASP A 110 8.60 6.18 14.69
N VAL A 111 8.22 7.38 15.13
CA VAL A 111 9.04 8.59 15.12
C VAL A 111 10.31 8.44 15.98
N ALA A 112 10.25 7.69 17.08
CA ALA A 112 11.39 7.44 17.97
C ALA A 112 12.25 6.23 17.56
N GLY A 113 11.66 5.27 16.82
CA GLY A 113 12.30 4.04 16.38
C GLY A 113 13.36 4.21 15.29
N ALA A 114 13.37 5.34 14.59
CA ALA A 114 14.34 5.65 13.53
C ALA A 114 15.81 5.75 14.00
N GLY A 115 16.06 5.78 15.31
CA GLY A 115 17.40 5.89 15.91
C GLY A 115 17.82 4.76 16.87
N LYS A 116 16.97 3.79 17.20
CA LYS A 116 17.29 2.79 18.22
C LYS A 116 17.84 1.50 17.60
N LYS A 117 19.17 1.40 17.43
CA LYS A 117 19.87 0.10 17.36
C LYS A 117 19.75 -0.56 18.73
N VAL A 118 18.78 -1.45 18.91
CA VAL A 118 18.81 -2.40 20.04
C VAL A 118 19.63 -3.58 19.54
N GLY A 119 20.85 -3.70 20.05
CA GLY A 119 21.66 -4.90 19.90
C GLY A 119 20.93 -6.06 20.57
N GLY A 120 20.46 -7.00 19.75
CA GLY A 120 19.94 -8.29 20.16
C GLY A 120 20.55 -9.33 19.24
N LYS A 121 21.56 -10.01 19.75
CA LYS A 121 22.33 -11.06 19.11
C LYS A 121 21.43 -12.27 18.93
N ASP A 122 21.09 -12.67 17.70
CA ASP A 122 20.97 -14.07 17.28
C ASP A 122 20.88 -14.22 15.75
N LYS A 123 21.38 -15.37 15.29
CA LYS A 123 22.02 -15.63 13.99
C LYS A 123 21.06 -15.92 12.82
N ASP A 124 21.62 -15.65 11.64
CA ASP A 124 21.41 -16.30 10.33
C ASP A 124 20.05 -16.16 9.62
N LYS A 125 19.94 -15.15 8.75
CA LYS A 125 19.94 -15.36 7.28
C LYS A 125 19.90 -14.04 6.52
N GLU A 126 20.99 -13.81 5.80
CA GLU A 126 21.20 -12.99 4.61
C GLU A 126 19.92 -12.56 3.86
N LYS A 127 19.63 -11.25 3.91
CA LYS A 127 19.31 -10.34 2.79
C LYS A 127 18.84 -8.99 3.34
N ASP A 128 19.75 -8.01 3.40
CA ASP A 128 19.51 -6.58 3.11
C ASP A 128 18.30 -5.87 3.77
N LYS A 129 17.96 -6.17 5.04
CA LYS A 129 16.72 -5.69 5.71
C LYS A 129 16.93 -4.79 6.94
N ASP A 130 18.12 -4.23 7.14
CA ASP A 130 18.48 -3.56 8.41
C ASP A 130 18.32 -2.03 8.45
N ALA A 131 17.54 -1.42 7.53
CA ALA A 131 17.32 0.04 7.51
C ALA A 131 15.85 0.49 7.68
N GLU A 132 14.88 -0.42 7.68
CA GLU A 132 13.45 -0.06 7.56
C GLU A 132 12.61 -0.66 8.70
N LYS A 133 12.71 -0.08 9.91
CA LYS A 133 11.82 -0.41 11.03
C LYS A 133 10.43 0.19 10.84
N GLY A 134 9.61 -0.41 9.97
CA GLY A 134 8.23 0.00 9.74
C GLY A 134 7.42 -1.09 9.07
N VAL A 135 6.11 -1.08 9.31
CA VAL A 135 5.15 -2.00 8.69
C VAL A 135 4.58 -1.37 7.43
N GLU A 136 4.51 -2.14 6.36
CA GLU A 136 3.99 -1.69 5.07
C GLU A 136 2.52 -2.04 4.91
N GLY A 137 1.77 -1.15 4.28
CA GLY A 137 0.35 -1.33 4.03
C GLY A 137 -0.15 -0.51 2.87
N VAL A 138 -1.41 -0.75 2.51
CA VAL A 138 -2.11 -0.04 1.44
C VAL A 138 -3.19 0.84 2.06
N VAL A 139 -3.25 2.10 1.63
CA VAL A 139 -4.30 3.02 2.07
C VAL A 139 -5.63 2.56 1.48
N THR A 140 -6.59 2.25 2.35
CA THR A 140 -7.93 1.76 1.97
C THR A 140 -8.99 2.83 2.02
N ARG A 141 -8.82 3.83 2.90
CA ARG A 141 -9.71 4.96 3.04
C ARG A 141 -8.93 6.16 3.54
N THR A 142 -9.31 7.33 3.06
CA THR A 142 -8.85 8.63 3.54
C THR A 142 -10.06 9.40 4.02
N GLY A 143 -9.96 10.08 5.14
CA GLY A 143 -10.93 11.07 5.59
C GLY A 143 -10.21 12.25 6.23
N ASP A 144 -10.95 13.32 6.52
CA ASP A 144 -10.34 14.55 7.04
C ASP A 144 -9.76 14.36 8.44
N ARG A 145 -10.25 13.38 9.21
CA ARG A 145 -9.82 13.12 10.59
C ARG A 145 -8.88 11.93 10.75
N ALA A 146 -8.83 11.02 9.77
CA ALA A 146 -8.03 9.81 9.88
C ALA A 146 -7.77 9.16 8.51
N VAL A 147 -6.72 8.34 8.44
CA VAL A 147 -6.41 7.47 7.30
C VAL A 147 -6.47 6.02 7.74
N TRP A 148 -7.05 5.14 6.91
CA TRP A 148 -7.11 3.71 7.16
C TRP A 148 -6.11 2.98 6.26
N ILE A 149 -5.23 2.19 6.88
CA ILE A 149 -4.16 1.46 6.20
C ILE A 149 -4.36 -0.03 6.48
N ALA A 150 -4.47 -0.83 5.42
CA ALA A 150 -4.51 -2.28 5.50
C ALA A 150 -3.10 -2.86 5.41
N PHE A 151 -2.72 -3.64 6.41
CA PHE A 151 -1.42 -4.29 6.52
C PHE A 151 -1.45 -5.71 5.93
N GLY A 152 -0.27 -6.18 5.50
CA GLY A 152 -0.07 -7.51 4.94
C GLY A 152 0.28 -7.53 3.45
N ARG A 153 1.08 -8.52 3.03
CA ARG A 153 1.57 -8.65 1.65
C ARG A 153 0.43 -8.88 0.66
N GLN A 154 0.43 -8.09 -0.42
CA GLN A 154 -0.54 -8.26 -1.51
C GLN A 154 -0.22 -9.53 -2.33
N GLY A 155 -0.93 -10.63 -2.05
CA GLY A 155 -0.90 -11.86 -2.86
C GLY A 155 -0.77 -13.19 -2.10
N GLY A 156 -0.76 -13.18 -0.76
CA GLY A 156 -0.73 -14.39 0.06
C GLY A 156 -1.82 -14.33 1.13
N GLY A 157 -2.46 -15.47 1.42
CA GLY A 157 -3.57 -15.57 2.35
C GLY A 157 -3.18 -15.22 3.79
N GLY A 158 -4.06 -14.49 4.47
CA GLY A 158 -3.99 -14.21 5.89
C GLY A 158 -2.79 -13.34 6.32
N MET A 159 -2.93 -12.74 7.49
CA MET A 159 -1.84 -12.07 8.19
C MET A 159 -0.77 -13.09 8.60
N SER A 160 0.51 -12.77 8.42
CA SER A 160 1.55 -13.49 9.17
C SER A 160 1.54 -12.98 10.62
N LYS A 161 1.85 -13.86 11.56
CA LYS A 161 1.96 -13.51 12.98
C LYS A 161 2.93 -12.33 13.23
N GLU A 162 3.94 -12.21 12.37
CA GLU A 162 4.93 -11.14 12.38
C GLU A 162 4.34 -9.77 12.05
N ASP A 163 3.45 -9.69 11.06
CA ASP A 163 2.77 -8.44 10.70
C ASP A 163 1.82 -8.01 11.83
N ASP A 164 1.17 -8.97 12.52
CA ASP A 164 0.26 -8.70 13.64
C ASP A 164 1.03 -8.07 14.80
N GLU A 165 2.15 -8.69 15.18
CA GLU A 165 3.03 -8.20 16.23
C GLU A 165 3.59 -6.80 15.88
N ALA A 166 3.92 -6.54 14.60
CA ALA A 166 4.43 -5.25 14.16
C ALA A 166 3.38 -4.12 14.25
N VAL A 167 2.11 -4.40 13.94
CA VAL A 167 1.02 -3.43 14.06
C VAL A 167 0.70 -3.16 15.54
N GLU A 168 0.69 -4.19 16.38
CA GLU A 168 0.55 -4.04 17.83
C GLU A 168 1.68 -3.19 18.43
N GLU A 169 2.90 -3.28 17.88
CA GLU A 169 4.03 -2.46 18.31
C GLU A 169 3.84 -0.96 18.05
N LEU A 170 2.91 -0.56 17.16
CA LEU A 170 2.61 0.85 16.87
C LEU A 170 1.67 1.49 17.90
N TRP A 171 1.00 0.69 18.74
CA TRP A 171 0.03 1.21 19.69
C TRP A 171 0.68 2.10 20.75
N GLY A 172 0.04 3.23 21.04
CA GLY A 172 0.55 4.20 22.02
C GLY A 172 1.83 4.93 21.61
N LYS A 173 2.31 4.74 20.37
CA LYS A 173 3.47 5.43 19.82
C LYS A 173 3.06 6.51 18.83
N LYS A 174 3.91 7.53 18.72
CA LYS A 174 3.79 8.54 17.69
C LYS A 174 4.41 8.01 16.41
N VAL A 175 3.59 7.86 15.38
CA VAL A 175 4.00 7.28 14.10
C VAL A 175 3.97 8.31 12.99
N TRP A 176 4.56 7.92 11.87
CA TRP A 176 4.49 8.64 10.61
C TRP A 176 4.39 7.64 9.47
N ALA A 177 3.72 8.04 8.40
CA ALA A 177 3.50 7.23 7.21
C ALA A 177 4.23 7.86 6.03
N ILE A 178 4.98 7.07 5.26
CA ILE A 178 5.70 7.49 4.07
C ILE A 178 5.13 6.76 2.86
N LYS A 179 4.83 7.49 1.79
CA LYS A 179 4.44 6.90 0.51
C LYS A 179 5.61 6.18 -0.15
N LEU A 180 5.38 4.93 -0.53
CA LEU A 180 6.29 4.08 -1.28
C LEU A 180 5.87 4.02 -2.75
N ALA A 181 6.80 3.65 -3.63
CA ALA A 181 6.51 3.41 -5.04
C ALA A 181 5.52 2.25 -5.22
N ASN A 182 4.54 2.43 -6.12
CA ASN A 182 3.48 1.44 -6.33
C ASN A 182 3.78 0.49 -7.51
N ASP A 183 4.51 -0.59 -7.24
CA ASP A 183 4.80 -1.61 -8.25
C ASP A 183 3.57 -2.41 -8.72
N VAL A 184 2.42 -2.30 -8.04
CA VAL A 184 1.20 -2.99 -8.46
C VAL A 184 0.58 -2.32 -9.68
N THR A 185 0.54 -0.99 -9.70
CA THR A 185 0.02 -0.21 -10.83
C THR A 185 0.83 -0.53 -12.08
N TYR A 186 2.16 -0.44 -11.98
CA TYR A 186 3.08 -0.81 -13.05
C TYR A 186 2.87 -2.24 -13.56
N ARG A 187 2.81 -3.24 -12.66
CA ARG A 187 2.58 -4.64 -13.04
C ARG A 187 1.23 -4.87 -13.73
N ARG A 188 0.17 -4.17 -13.32
CA ARG A 188 -1.16 -4.28 -13.96
C ARG A 188 -1.15 -3.71 -15.37
N TYR A 189 -0.54 -2.55 -15.60
CA TYR A 189 -0.45 -1.96 -16.93
C TYR A 189 0.43 -2.79 -17.87
N VAL A 190 1.58 -3.27 -17.40
CA VAL A 190 2.45 -4.18 -18.17
C VAL A 190 1.73 -5.49 -18.48
N GLY A 191 1.05 -6.09 -17.49
CA GLY A 191 0.26 -7.31 -17.68
C GLY A 191 -0.89 -7.14 -18.68
N TRP A 192 -1.58 -6.00 -18.66
CA TRP A 192 -2.68 -5.71 -19.59
C TRP A 192 -2.18 -5.46 -21.02
N SER A 193 -1.03 -4.77 -21.17
CA SER A 193 -0.42 -4.53 -22.48
C SER A 193 0.11 -5.82 -23.13
N ILE A 194 0.62 -6.77 -22.34
CA ILE A 194 1.02 -8.11 -22.83
C ILE A 194 -0.22 -8.94 -23.17
N GLY A 195 -1.28 -8.85 -22.36
CA GLY A 195 -2.57 -9.53 -22.62
C GLY A 195 -3.27 -9.05 -23.90
N PHE A 196 -3.12 -7.77 -24.26
CA PHE A 196 -3.65 -7.23 -25.52
C PHE A 196 -2.88 -7.70 -26.75
N GLY A 197 -1.62 -8.14 -26.59
CA GLY A 197 -0.81 -8.75 -27.65
C GLY A 197 -1.04 -10.26 -27.84
N PHE A 198 -1.70 -10.93 -26.89
CA PHE A 198 -1.91 -12.39 -26.87
C PHE A 198 -3.40 -12.79 -26.82
N GLY A 199 -4.30 -11.86 -27.16
CA GLY A 199 -5.75 -11.99 -27.02
C GLY A 199 -6.53 -12.12 -28.32
N PHE A 200 -6.02 -12.87 -29.31
CA PHE A 200 -6.86 -13.44 -30.39
C PHE A 200 -6.45 -14.90 -30.58
N GLY A 201 -7.04 -15.77 -29.76
CA GLY A 201 -6.92 -17.22 -29.90
C GLY A 201 -6.13 -17.88 -28.79
N PHE A 202 -6.79 -18.16 -27.67
CA PHE A 202 -6.68 -19.47 -27.01
C PHE A 202 -7.89 -19.64 -26.10
N GLY A 203 -8.80 -20.54 -26.49
CA GLY A 203 -10.00 -20.86 -25.73
C GLY A 203 -9.64 -21.43 -24.37
N PHE A 204 -10.01 -20.72 -23.30
CA PHE A 204 -10.02 -21.25 -21.96
C PHE A 204 -11.34 -21.98 -21.74
N GLY A 205 -11.32 -23.30 -21.92
CA GLY A 205 -12.37 -24.20 -21.47
C GLY A 205 -12.39 -24.22 -19.93
N PHE A 206 -13.26 -23.42 -19.33
CA PHE A 206 -13.57 -23.50 -17.90
C PHE A 206 -14.52 -24.67 -17.68
N GLY A 207 -13.97 -25.84 -17.32
CA GLY A 207 -14.73 -26.97 -16.81
C GLY A 207 -15.25 -26.64 -15.41
N PHE A 208 -16.53 -26.25 -15.33
CA PHE A 208 -17.29 -26.16 -14.09
C PHE A 208 -17.61 -27.58 -13.58
N GLY A 209 -16.76 -28.11 -12.69
CA GLY A 209 -17.06 -29.31 -11.92
C GLY A 209 -17.93 -28.98 -10.70
N PHE A 210 -19.24 -28.92 -10.91
CA PHE A 210 -20.23 -28.81 -9.83
C PHE A 210 -20.41 -30.19 -9.17
N GLY A 211 -19.73 -30.43 -8.06
CA GLY A 211 -19.93 -31.61 -7.22
C GLY A 211 -21.23 -31.48 -6.41
N ILE A 212 -22.35 -31.92 -6.98
CA ILE A 212 -23.59 -32.16 -6.24
C ILE A 212 -23.51 -33.59 -5.69
N THR A 213 -23.21 -33.72 -4.40
CA THR A 213 -23.39 -34.97 -3.65
C THR A 213 -24.88 -35.24 -3.50
N GLY A 214 -25.46 -35.95 -4.46
CA GLY A 214 -26.82 -36.47 -4.38
C GLY A 214 -26.86 -37.75 -3.56
N CYS A 215 -27.39 -37.66 -2.33
CA CYS A 215 -27.98 -38.80 -1.63
C CYS A 215 -29.38 -39.05 -2.18
N VAL A 216 -29.55 -40.06 -3.04
CA VAL A 216 -30.83 -40.75 -3.25
C VAL A 216 -30.52 -42.22 -3.49
N THR A 217 -30.74 -43.04 -2.47
CA THR A 217 -30.82 -44.50 -2.59
C THR A 217 -32.29 -44.91 -2.47
N ASP A 218 -32.68 -45.75 -3.43
CA ASP A 218 -33.72 -46.78 -3.41
C ASP A 218 -35.19 -46.38 -3.29
N PHE A 219 -35.89 -46.49 -4.42
CA PHE A 219 -37.17 -47.18 -4.49
C PHE A 219 -37.31 -47.85 -5.87
N GLY A 220 -37.11 -49.17 -5.91
CA GLY A 220 -37.31 -50.03 -7.06
C GLY A 220 -38.30 -51.14 -6.69
N LEU A 221 -39.33 -51.27 -7.53
CA LEU A 221 -40.47 -52.16 -7.44
C LEU A 221 -40.12 -53.65 -7.25
N GLY A 222 -40.93 -54.31 -6.42
CA GLY A 222 -41.05 -55.75 -6.24
C GLY A 222 -42.16 -56.04 -5.25
#